data_AF-A0A1V6HID2-F1
#
_entry.id   AF-A0A1V6HID2-F1
#
_cell.length_a   1.000
_cell.length_b   1.000
_cell.length_c   1.000
_cell.angle_alpha   90.00
_cell.angle_beta   90.00
_cell.angle_gamma   90.00
#
_symmetry.space_group_name_H-M   'P 1'
#
loop_
_entity.id
_entity.type
_entity.pdbx_description
1 polymer ?
#
loop_
_entity_poly.entity_id
_entity_poly.type
_entity_poly.pdbx_seq_one_letter_code
_entity_poly.pdbx_strand_id
1 'polypeptide(L)'
;MRRSWLLPVALLVAGLLAAGHWRAHYASRERAAIPAATGGAAAVLADPGYPVRLWLAHPHQNLGWLARHLGDLDGWLAAAGRLAGLSLPPLRHFGPFVVPPARELALGLDPATGRAIVVLRLHPAVAVTARLAGVLARNPWLAGGEIAVRGESFQVGWQGREWLLRTREAELPAGGTAPAAGPPAIARLTLTSPLGNGGLAAGSYRLERRGENLWFRPEEADGASVPALPRLGRERLALFAGERGPEGTRAFVLWREEGDVPDVATLGAGDVAPRSLPGEALLRLGGRPAREEAAGGWRARGYSGTAVADALALGADAEASFAALGAAGGRVIWADPAALARLAGELANLFESLPIAGRQEAKRWRDLATVLAPLSGFGELAALLPAEPVAGELPAGCLRTPAAD
;
A
#
# COMPACT_ATOMS: atom_id res chain seq x y z
N MET A 1 -9.75 47.56 -38.88
CA MET A 1 -9.88 46.09 -38.65
C MET A 1 -8.73 45.48 -37.81
N ARG A 2 -8.22 46.14 -36.75
CA ARG A 2 -7.03 45.68 -36.00
C ARG A 2 -7.30 45.11 -34.59
N ARG A 3 -8.55 44.90 -34.19
CA ARG A 3 -8.91 44.45 -32.81
C ARG A 3 -9.42 43.00 -32.69
N SER A 4 -9.72 42.32 -33.79
CA SER A 4 -10.36 40.98 -33.77
C SER A 4 -9.41 39.82 -33.44
N TRP A 5 -8.09 40.00 -33.58
CA TRP A 5 -7.09 38.96 -33.28
C TRP A 5 -6.62 38.97 -31.81
N LEU A 6 -6.85 40.08 -31.09
CA LEU A 6 -6.47 40.19 -29.67
C LEU A 6 -7.31 39.28 -28.78
N LEU A 7 -8.59 39.12 -29.08
CA LEU A 7 -9.48 38.23 -28.32
C LEU A 7 -9.10 36.74 -28.42
N PRO A 8 -8.92 36.15 -29.62
CA PRO A 8 -8.50 34.75 -29.73
C PRO A 8 -7.09 34.51 -29.16
N VAL A 9 -6.16 35.48 -29.31
CA VAL A 9 -4.83 35.39 -28.68
C VAL A 9 -4.93 35.46 -27.16
N ALA A 10 -5.74 36.36 -26.59
CA ALA A 10 -5.95 36.45 -25.15
C ALA A 10 -6.62 35.18 -24.59
N LEU A 11 -7.61 34.61 -25.30
CA LEU A 11 -8.23 33.34 -24.93
C LEU A 11 -7.25 32.17 -25.00
N LEU A 12 -6.40 32.13 -26.02
CA LEU A 12 -5.35 31.12 -26.14
C LEU A 12 -4.35 31.22 -24.99
N VAL A 13 -3.85 32.42 -24.68
CA VAL A 13 -2.93 32.65 -23.56
C VAL A 13 -3.59 32.30 -22.23
N ALA A 14 -4.83 32.71 -22.01
CA ALA A 14 -5.59 32.33 -20.82
C ALA A 14 -5.77 30.80 -20.73
N GLY A 15 -6.06 30.13 -21.84
CA GLY A 15 -6.15 28.67 -21.93
C GLY A 15 -4.83 27.98 -21.59
N LEU A 16 -3.70 28.48 -22.11
CA LEU A 16 -2.37 27.95 -21.83
C LEU A 16 -1.96 28.18 -20.37
N LEU A 17 -2.25 29.34 -19.79
CA LEU A 17 -2.02 29.62 -18.37
C LEU A 17 -2.88 28.74 -17.48
N ALA A 18 -4.16 28.54 -17.83
CA ALA A 18 -5.06 27.64 -17.12
C ALA A 18 -4.58 26.18 -17.20
N ALA A 19 -4.17 25.72 -18.39
CA ALA A 19 -3.61 24.38 -18.59
C ALA A 19 -2.28 24.19 -17.83
N GLY A 20 -1.41 25.20 -17.86
CA GLY A 20 -0.16 25.21 -17.10
C GLY A 20 -0.39 25.17 -15.59
N HIS A 21 -1.34 25.97 -15.10
CA HIS A 21 -1.76 25.96 -13.69
C HIS A 21 -2.36 24.60 -13.29
N TRP A 22 -3.22 24.04 -14.14
CA TRP A 22 -3.80 22.71 -13.93
C TRP A 22 -2.72 21.64 -13.85
N ARG A 23 -1.80 21.61 -14.82
CA ARG A 23 -0.69 20.66 -14.86
C ARG A 23 0.25 20.81 -13.66
N ALA A 24 0.52 22.03 -13.22
CA ALA A 24 1.39 22.28 -12.08
C ALA A 24 0.74 21.89 -10.74
N HIS A 25 -0.54 22.19 -10.54
CA HIS A 25 -1.15 22.08 -9.21
C HIS A 25 -2.07 20.86 -9.01
N TYR A 26 -2.56 20.28 -10.10
CA TYR A 26 -3.62 19.28 -10.05
C TYR A 26 -3.31 17.98 -10.77
N ALA A 27 -2.51 18.02 -11.85
CA ALA A 27 -2.14 16.79 -12.54
C ALA A 27 -1.42 15.83 -11.60
N SER A 28 -1.74 14.54 -11.77
CA SER A 28 -1.15 13.45 -11.03
C SER A 28 0.36 13.41 -11.25
N ARG A 29 1.11 13.47 -10.16
CA ARG A 29 2.57 13.39 -10.10
C ARG A 29 3.00 13.11 -8.68
N GLU A 30 4.17 12.51 -8.53
CA GLU A 30 4.85 12.39 -7.26
C GLU A 30 5.19 13.78 -6.70
N ARG A 31 4.92 14.00 -5.42
CA ARG A 31 5.26 15.23 -4.72
C ARG A 31 5.47 14.98 -3.23
N ALA A 32 6.72 15.09 -2.80
CA ALA A 32 7.08 15.07 -1.39
C ALA A 32 6.86 16.46 -0.75
N ALA A 33 6.53 16.46 0.54
CA ALA A 33 6.42 17.68 1.35
C ALA A 33 6.80 17.39 2.81
N ILE A 34 6.77 18.42 3.64
CA ILE A 34 6.83 18.30 5.09
C ILE A 34 5.40 18.57 5.62
N PRO A 35 4.91 17.84 6.65
CA PRO A 35 3.62 18.14 7.27
C PRO A 35 3.57 19.60 7.72
N ALA A 36 2.39 20.22 7.63
CA ALA A 36 2.24 21.54 8.22
C ALA A 36 2.51 21.50 9.72
N ALA A 37 3.21 22.51 10.23
CA ALA A 37 3.56 22.58 11.66
C ALA A 37 2.32 22.74 12.57
N THR A 38 1.22 23.27 12.03
CA THR A 38 -0.02 23.58 12.76
C THR A 38 -1.26 23.27 11.90
N GLY A 39 -2.41 23.14 12.58
CA GLY A 39 -3.71 22.82 11.97
C GLY A 39 -4.25 21.47 12.43
N GLY A 40 -5.42 21.06 11.92
CA GLY A 40 -6.04 19.78 12.28
C GLY A 40 -5.18 18.59 11.88
N ALA A 41 -4.50 18.66 10.73
CA ALA A 41 -3.57 17.61 10.32
C ALA A 41 -2.40 17.45 11.31
N ALA A 42 -1.81 18.56 11.76
CA ALA A 42 -0.75 18.56 12.76
C ALA A 42 -1.23 17.99 14.10
N ALA A 43 -2.45 18.35 14.51
CA ALA A 43 -3.07 17.87 15.74
C ALA A 43 -3.28 16.35 15.73
N VAL A 44 -3.81 15.79 14.63
CA VAL A 44 -3.97 14.33 14.47
C VAL A 44 -2.63 13.60 14.51
N LEU A 45 -1.59 14.14 13.89
CA LEU A 45 -0.27 13.49 13.90
C LEU A 45 0.41 13.54 15.26
N ALA A 46 0.14 14.58 16.05
CA ALA A 46 0.70 14.73 17.39
C ALA A 46 -0.02 13.89 18.45
N ASP A 47 -1.27 13.48 18.21
CA ASP A 47 -2.10 12.85 19.24
C ASP A 47 -1.78 11.36 19.43
N PRO A 48 -1.26 10.94 20.60
CA PRO A 48 -1.03 9.52 20.91
C PRO A 48 -2.33 8.72 21.09
N GLY A 49 -3.48 9.38 21.23
CA GLY A 49 -4.80 8.77 21.31
C GLY A 49 -5.23 8.05 20.03
N TYR A 50 -4.52 8.27 18.91
CA TYR A 50 -4.65 7.49 17.68
C TYR A 50 -3.37 6.64 17.48
N PRO A 51 -3.42 5.33 17.81
CA PRO A 51 -2.31 4.41 17.64
C PRO A 51 -1.75 4.33 16.23
N VAL A 52 -2.61 4.54 15.22
CA VAL A 52 -2.25 4.50 13.81
C VAL A 52 -2.46 5.88 13.23
N ARG A 53 -1.38 6.51 12.77
CA ARG A 53 -1.40 7.85 12.19
C ARG A 53 -0.77 7.84 10.81
N LEU A 54 -1.52 8.24 9.79
CA LEU A 54 -1.05 8.33 8.42
C LEU A 54 -1.12 9.79 7.96
N TRP A 55 -0.02 10.29 7.39
CA TRP A 55 0.04 11.56 6.69
C TRP A 55 0.39 11.33 5.22
N LEU A 56 -0.21 12.09 4.32
CA LEU A 56 0.04 12.04 2.89
C LEU A 56 0.13 13.45 2.31
N ALA A 57 1.27 13.77 1.69
CA ALA A 57 1.47 15.00 0.93
C ALA A 57 0.58 14.99 -0.31
N HIS A 58 0.04 16.14 -0.70
CA HIS A 58 -0.62 16.37 -2.00
C HIS A 58 -1.44 15.18 -2.51
N PRO A 59 -2.43 14.70 -1.73
CA PRO A 59 -2.99 13.36 -1.89
C PRO A 59 -3.67 13.18 -3.25
N HIS A 60 -4.24 14.22 -3.86
CA HIS A 60 -4.79 14.14 -5.23
C HIS A 60 -3.73 13.89 -6.31
N GLN A 61 -2.51 14.40 -6.12
CA GLN A 61 -1.40 14.18 -7.06
C GLN A 61 -0.77 12.81 -6.83
N ASN A 62 -0.47 12.48 -5.57
CA ASN A 62 0.20 11.25 -5.18
C ASN A 62 -0.70 10.01 -5.33
N LEU A 63 -1.96 10.05 -4.90
CA LEU A 63 -2.91 8.93 -5.11
C LEU A 63 -3.28 8.78 -6.58
N GLY A 64 -3.44 9.88 -7.33
CA GLY A 64 -3.68 9.79 -8.76
C GLY A 64 -2.47 9.24 -9.52
N TRP A 65 -1.26 9.54 -9.06
CA TRP A 65 -0.04 8.93 -9.61
C TRP A 65 0.01 7.44 -9.27
N LEU A 66 -0.22 7.05 -8.00
CA LEU A 66 -0.31 5.66 -7.56
C LEU A 66 -1.37 4.88 -8.33
N ALA A 67 -2.58 5.42 -8.50
CA ALA A 67 -3.66 4.76 -9.24
C ALA A 67 -3.25 4.39 -10.67
N ARG A 68 -2.51 5.27 -11.36
CA ARG A 68 -2.00 4.97 -12.71
C ARG A 68 -0.93 3.88 -12.73
N HIS A 69 -0.17 3.72 -11.65
CA HIS A 69 0.89 2.70 -11.57
C HIS A 69 0.36 1.36 -11.08
N LEU A 70 -0.60 1.36 -10.15
CA LEU A 70 -1.15 0.15 -9.53
C LEU A 70 -2.31 -0.47 -10.32
N GLY A 71 -3.03 0.32 -11.12
CA GLY A 71 -4.23 -0.12 -11.85
C GLY A 71 -5.49 -0.21 -10.95
N ASP A 72 -5.43 -0.98 -9.86
CA ASP A 72 -6.52 -1.14 -8.89
C ASP A 72 -6.13 -0.64 -7.49
N LEU A 73 -6.12 0.69 -7.33
CA LEU A 73 -5.75 1.34 -6.06
C LEU A 73 -6.72 0.96 -4.92
N ASP A 74 -8.02 0.90 -5.19
CA ASP A 74 -9.04 0.60 -4.17
C ASP A 74 -8.90 -0.84 -3.66
N GLY A 75 -8.68 -1.81 -4.54
CA GLY A 75 -8.39 -3.19 -4.16
C GLY A 75 -7.13 -3.32 -3.31
N TRP A 76 -6.06 -2.60 -3.67
CA TRP A 76 -4.81 -2.56 -2.92
C TRP A 76 -4.97 -1.98 -1.52
N LEU A 77 -5.63 -0.82 -1.38
CA LEU A 77 -5.88 -0.22 -0.07
C LEU A 77 -6.80 -1.09 0.79
N ALA A 78 -7.81 -1.72 0.18
CA ALA A 78 -8.70 -2.61 0.90
C ALA A 78 -7.97 -3.87 1.38
N ALA A 79 -7.07 -4.44 0.58
CA ALA A 79 -6.26 -5.59 0.97
C ALA A 79 -5.25 -5.25 2.06
N ALA A 80 -4.52 -4.14 1.92
CA ALA A 80 -3.62 -3.64 2.95
C ALA A 80 -4.35 -3.36 4.26
N GLY A 81 -5.54 -2.74 4.19
CA GLY A 81 -6.42 -2.55 5.34
C GLY A 81 -6.78 -3.86 6.03
N ARG A 82 -7.25 -4.87 5.29
CA ARG A 82 -7.60 -6.18 5.87
C ARG A 82 -6.41 -6.89 6.52
N LEU A 83 -5.24 -6.87 5.90
CA LEU A 83 -4.01 -7.43 6.47
C LEU A 83 -3.60 -6.71 7.77
N ALA A 84 -3.88 -5.41 7.83
CA ALA A 84 -3.71 -4.58 9.01
C ALA A 84 -4.80 -4.77 10.10
N GLY A 85 -5.82 -5.58 9.84
CA GLY A 85 -7.00 -5.69 10.72
C GLY A 85 -7.91 -4.45 10.69
N LEU A 86 -7.79 -3.62 9.65
CA LEU A 86 -8.55 -2.39 9.46
C LEU A 86 -9.64 -2.58 8.40
N SER A 87 -10.84 -2.08 8.69
CA SER A 87 -11.90 -1.94 7.68
C SER A 87 -11.83 -0.54 7.07
N LEU A 88 -11.18 -0.42 5.91
CA LEU A 88 -11.12 0.86 5.18
C LEU A 88 -12.32 0.99 4.23
N PRO A 89 -13.06 2.10 4.25
CA PRO A 89 -14.07 2.38 3.23
C PRO A 89 -13.37 2.62 1.87
N PRO A 90 -14.03 2.27 0.74
CA PRO A 90 -13.49 2.52 -0.60
C PRO A 90 -13.39 4.02 -0.84
N LEU A 91 -12.39 4.45 -1.62
CA LEU A 91 -12.21 5.86 -1.93
C LEU A 91 -13.27 6.29 -2.96
N ARG A 92 -14.17 7.19 -2.54
CA ARG A 92 -15.10 7.82 -3.50
C ARG A 92 -14.36 8.92 -4.26
N HIS A 93 -14.41 8.83 -5.59
CA HIS A 93 -13.76 9.78 -6.47
C HIS A 93 -14.42 11.17 -6.38
N PHE A 94 -13.61 12.22 -6.50
CA PHE A 94 -14.02 13.61 -6.60
C PHE A 94 -13.82 14.12 -8.04
N GLY A 95 -14.84 13.93 -8.88
CA GLY A 95 -14.73 14.22 -10.32
C GLY A 95 -13.61 13.38 -10.95
N PRO A 96 -12.61 14.00 -11.60
CA PRO A 96 -11.48 13.28 -12.20
C PRO A 96 -10.39 12.88 -11.18
N PHE A 97 -10.53 13.24 -9.90
CA PHE A 97 -9.52 12.97 -8.87
C PHE A 97 -9.96 11.85 -7.94
N VAL A 98 -8.99 11.07 -7.44
CA VAL A 98 -9.25 10.04 -6.40
C VAL A 98 -9.75 10.67 -5.10
N VAL A 99 -9.20 11.84 -4.75
CA VAL A 99 -9.63 12.67 -3.62
C VAL A 99 -9.67 14.14 -4.02
N PRO A 100 -10.42 15.00 -3.31
CA PRO A 100 -10.44 16.43 -3.62
C PRO A 100 -9.03 17.05 -3.57
N PRO A 101 -8.71 18.02 -4.44
CA PRO A 101 -7.38 18.63 -4.43
C PRO A 101 -7.03 19.27 -3.09
N ALA A 102 -5.97 18.76 -2.47
CA ALA A 102 -5.56 19.09 -1.12
C ALA A 102 -4.04 19.24 -1.04
N ARG A 103 -3.58 19.99 -0.03
CA ARG A 103 -2.14 20.10 0.27
C ARG A 103 -1.64 18.91 1.07
N GLU A 104 -2.47 18.39 1.95
CA GLU A 104 -2.15 17.25 2.81
C GLU A 104 -3.43 16.55 3.28
N LEU A 105 -3.27 15.27 3.60
CA LEU A 105 -4.26 14.44 4.29
C LEU A 105 -3.60 13.88 5.55
N ALA A 106 -4.31 13.91 6.66
CA ALA A 106 -3.96 13.20 7.88
C ALA A 106 -5.11 12.25 8.27
N LEU A 107 -4.76 11.08 8.77
CA LEU A 107 -5.66 10.04 9.23
C LEU A 107 -5.17 9.58 10.61
N GLY A 108 -6.06 9.57 11.59
CA GLY A 108 -5.86 8.93 12.89
C GLY A 108 -6.85 7.79 13.04
N LEU A 109 -6.38 6.61 13.42
CA LEU A 109 -7.20 5.44 13.71
C LEU A 109 -6.81 4.84 15.05
N ASP A 110 -7.83 4.47 15.82
CA ASP A 110 -7.75 3.63 16.99
C ASP A 110 -8.53 2.34 16.74
N PRO A 111 -7.84 1.25 16.35
CA PRO A 111 -8.49 -0.03 16.05
C PRO A 111 -9.21 -0.64 17.25
N ALA A 112 -8.78 -0.35 18.48
CA ALA A 112 -9.36 -0.92 19.69
C ALA A 112 -10.72 -0.31 20.03
N THR A 113 -10.87 1.00 19.81
CA THR A 113 -12.13 1.72 20.09
C THR A 113 -12.97 1.96 18.83
N GLY A 114 -12.42 1.73 17.63
CA GLY A 114 -13.07 2.07 16.37
C GLY A 114 -13.11 3.58 16.08
N ARG A 115 -12.41 4.40 16.87
CA ARG A 115 -12.32 5.85 16.63
C ARG A 115 -11.48 6.12 15.39
N ALA A 116 -12.01 6.94 14.49
CA ALA A 116 -11.33 7.32 13.26
C ALA A 116 -11.54 8.80 12.97
N ILE A 117 -10.48 9.48 12.56
CA ILE A 117 -10.53 10.87 12.09
C ILE A 117 -9.68 11.04 10.84
N VAL A 118 -10.24 11.74 9.85
CA VAL A 118 -9.59 12.12 8.60
C VAL A 118 -9.66 13.62 8.48
N VAL A 119 -8.53 14.26 8.20
CA VAL A 119 -8.42 15.69 7.95
C VAL A 119 -7.80 15.90 6.57
N LEU A 120 -8.51 16.58 5.68
CA LEU A 120 -7.99 17.02 4.38
C LEU A 120 -7.87 18.55 4.37
N ARG A 121 -6.66 19.04 4.13
CA ARG A 121 -6.43 20.49 3.97
C ARG A 121 -6.57 20.88 2.50
N LEU A 122 -7.75 21.35 2.12
CA LEU A 122 -8.08 21.64 0.73
C LEU A 122 -7.41 22.93 0.23
N HIS A 123 -7.23 23.01 -1.09
CA HIS A 123 -6.89 24.28 -1.72
C HIS A 123 -8.01 25.32 -1.52
N PRO A 124 -7.71 26.62 -1.37
CA PRO A 124 -8.70 27.63 -0.96
C PRO A 124 -9.93 27.68 -1.87
N ALA A 125 -9.73 27.73 -3.19
CA ALA A 125 -10.82 27.76 -4.16
C ALA A 125 -11.66 26.46 -4.13
N VAL A 126 -11.02 25.32 -3.91
CA VAL A 126 -11.68 24.01 -3.80
C VAL A 126 -12.56 23.96 -2.55
N ALA A 127 -12.05 24.42 -1.40
CA ALA A 127 -12.82 24.48 -0.16
C ALA A 127 -14.09 25.33 -0.30
N VAL A 128 -13.96 26.53 -0.89
CA VAL A 128 -15.10 27.44 -1.11
C VAL A 128 -16.12 26.82 -2.05
N THR A 129 -15.65 26.31 -3.20
CA THR A 129 -16.53 25.74 -4.23
C THR A 129 -17.24 24.49 -3.71
N ALA A 130 -16.52 23.59 -3.02
CA ALA A 130 -17.07 22.38 -2.43
C ALA A 130 -18.17 22.71 -1.40
N ARG A 131 -17.92 23.68 -0.50
CA ARG A 131 -18.91 24.10 0.50
C ARG A 131 -20.16 24.70 -0.15
N LEU A 132 -20.00 25.61 -1.10
CA LEU A 132 -21.12 26.21 -1.82
C LEU A 132 -21.93 25.16 -2.57
N ALA A 133 -21.27 24.27 -3.31
CA ALA A 133 -21.92 23.17 -4.01
C ALA A 133 -22.65 22.24 -3.03
N GLY A 134 -22.05 21.95 -1.88
CA GLY A 134 -22.65 21.16 -0.81
C GLY A 134 -23.91 21.79 -0.25
N VAL A 135 -23.89 23.09 0.04
CA VAL A 135 -25.06 23.83 0.55
C VAL A 135 -26.18 23.86 -0.49
N LEU A 136 -25.85 24.21 -1.74
CA LEU A 136 -26.83 24.27 -2.83
C LEU A 136 -27.48 22.92 -3.12
N ALA A 137 -26.67 21.84 -3.10
CA ALA A 137 -27.14 20.48 -3.35
C ALA A 137 -27.69 19.78 -2.09
N ARG A 138 -27.69 20.44 -0.93
CA ARG A 138 -28.00 19.83 0.39
C ARG A 138 -27.22 18.51 0.62
N ASN A 139 -25.96 18.49 0.20
CA ASN A 139 -25.10 17.32 0.28
C ASN A 139 -24.23 17.35 1.55
N PRO A 140 -24.50 16.50 2.55
CA PRO A 140 -23.78 16.52 3.83
C PRO A 140 -22.29 16.18 3.71
N TRP A 141 -21.87 15.43 2.68
CA TRP A 141 -20.46 15.18 2.41
C TRP A 141 -19.65 16.45 2.16
N LEU A 142 -20.29 17.46 1.58
CA LEU A 142 -19.63 18.69 1.14
C LEU A 142 -19.99 19.88 2.03
N ALA A 143 -21.23 19.95 2.50
CA ALA A 143 -21.68 21.03 3.40
C ALA A 143 -21.21 20.82 4.85
N GLY A 144 -20.92 19.56 5.24
CA GLY A 144 -20.86 19.15 6.64
C GLY A 144 -22.22 18.62 7.11
N GLY A 145 -22.19 17.70 8.07
CA GLY A 145 -23.37 17.00 8.55
C GLY A 145 -23.10 15.52 8.84
N GLU A 146 -24.13 14.82 9.27
CA GLU A 146 -24.06 13.38 9.49
C GLU A 146 -24.22 12.62 8.17
N ILE A 147 -23.42 11.58 7.98
CA ILE A 147 -23.48 10.68 6.82
C ILE A 147 -23.46 9.23 7.27
N ALA A 148 -24.17 8.36 6.55
CA ALA A 148 -24.12 6.92 6.78
C ALA A 148 -23.33 6.24 5.64
N VAL A 149 -22.30 5.48 5.99
CA VAL A 149 -21.49 4.70 5.05
C VAL A 149 -21.49 3.25 5.54
N ARG A 150 -22.05 2.33 4.74
CA ARG A 150 -22.12 0.89 5.07
C ARG A 150 -22.74 0.59 6.46
N GLY A 151 -23.68 1.43 6.91
CA GLY A 151 -24.36 1.27 8.20
C GLY A 151 -23.66 1.98 9.36
N GLU A 152 -22.46 2.52 9.16
CA GLU A 152 -21.74 3.32 10.14
C GLU A 152 -22.02 4.81 9.94
N SER A 153 -22.22 5.53 11.06
CA SER A 153 -22.45 6.97 11.06
C SER A 153 -21.14 7.72 11.24
N PHE A 154 -20.89 8.66 10.34
CA PHE A 154 -19.76 9.58 10.39
C PHE A 154 -20.26 11.02 10.43
N GLN A 155 -19.50 11.86 11.11
CA GLN A 155 -19.71 13.30 11.13
C GLN A 155 -18.72 13.97 10.17
N VAL A 156 -19.26 14.76 9.24
CA VAL A 156 -18.49 15.64 8.37
C VAL A 156 -18.49 17.05 8.94
N GLY A 157 -17.33 17.69 8.96
CA GLY A 157 -17.15 19.05 9.48
C GLY A 157 -16.15 19.87 8.67
N TRP A 158 -16.13 21.17 8.96
CA TRP A 158 -15.20 22.12 8.36
C TRP A 158 -14.53 22.97 9.43
N GLN A 159 -13.22 23.15 9.31
CA GLN A 159 -12.45 24.11 10.10
C GLN A 159 -11.61 24.98 9.16
N GLY A 160 -12.13 26.17 8.83
CA GLY A 160 -11.52 27.04 7.81
C GLY A 160 -11.47 26.35 6.44
N ARG A 161 -10.27 25.89 6.04
CA ARG A 161 -10.01 25.17 4.77
C ARG A 161 -9.86 23.65 4.96
N GLU A 162 -9.96 23.18 6.19
CA GLU A 162 -9.84 21.77 6.52
C GLU A 162 -11.22 21.13 6.48
N TRP A 163 -11.31 20.05 5.72
CA TRP A 163 -12.46 19.16 5.70
C TRP A 163 -12.17 18.00 6.65
N LEU A 164 -13.12 17.70 7.53
CA LEU A 164 -12.98 16.69 8.55
C LEU A 164 -14.03 15.61 8.38
N LEU A 165 -13.63 14.35 8.52
CA LEU A 165 -14.52 13.21 8.62
C LEU A 165 -14.13 12.43 9.87
N ARG A 166 -15.09 12.17 10.75
CA ARG A 166 -14.82 11.49 12.02
C ARG A 166 -15.95 10.52 12.39
N THR A 167 -15.63 9.45 13.09
CA THR A 167 -16.66 8.64 13.76
C THR A 167 -17.28 9.44 14.91
N ARG A 168 -18.49 9.08 15.36
CA ARG A 168 -19.23 9.86 16.38
C ARG A 168 -18.46 10.11 17.68
N GLU A 169 -17.59 9.18 18.06
CA GLU A 169 -16.78 9.24 19.29
C GLU A 169 -15.37 9.85 19.07
N ALA A 170 -15.00 10.11 17.82
CA ALA A 170 -13.72 10.71 17.49
C ALA A 170 -13.82 12.24 17.57
N GLU A 171 -12.99 12.84 18.42
CA GLU A 171 -12.82 14.29 18.48
C GLU A 171 -11.55 14.71 17.74
N LEU A 172 -11.58 15.93 17.19
CA LEU A 172 -10.36 16.53 16.68
C LEU A 172 -9.49 16.92 17.89
N PRO A 173 -8.22 16.49 17.94
CA PRO A 173 -7.37 16.80 19.08
C PRO A 173 -7.20 18.31 19.24
N ALA A 174 -7.22 18.78 20.48
CA ALA A 174 -7.18 20.20 20.81
C ALA A 174 -5.79 20.78 20.55
N GLY A 175 -5.59 21.28 19.31
CA GLY A 175 -4.29 21.79 18.91
C GLY A 175 -3.21 20.72 18.87
N GLY A 176 -2.10 21.05 18.24
CA GLY A 176 -0.95 20.16 18.16
C GLY A 176 0.08 20.75 17.23
N THR A 177 1.33 20.62 17.64
CA THR A 177 2.46 20.88 16.75
C THR A 177 2.78 19.54 16.13
N ALA A 178 2.87 19.48 14.80
CA ALA A 178 3.28 18.25 14.14
C ALA A 178 4.62 17.76 14.73
N PRO A 179 4.87 16.44 14.75
CA PRO A 179 6.17 15.91 15.16
C PRO A 179 7.31 16.63 14.44
N ALA A 180 8.48 16.71 15.09
CA ALA A 180 9.65 17.40 14.54
C ALA A 180 9.84 17.10 13.05
N ALA A 181 10.01 18.15 12.25
CA ALA A 181 10.03 18.07 10.81
C ALA A 181 11.20 17.19 10.30
N GLY A 182 10.94 15.91 10.03
CA GLY A 182 11.84 15.07 9.24
C GLY A 182 11.93 15.53 7.78
N PRO A 183 12.78 14.90 6.96
CA PRO A 183 12.95 15.25 5.54
C PRO A 183 11.65 15.10 4.75
N PRO A 184 11.50 15.79 3.61
CA PRO A 184 10.31 15.71 2.78
C PRO A 184 9.92 14.26 2.43
N ALA A 185 8.64 13.93 2.54
CA ALA A 185 8.10 12.61 2.35
C ALA A 185 6.86 12.63 1.45
N ILE A 186 6.60 11.54 0.73
CA ILE A 186 5.32 11.34 0.03
C ILE A 186 4.24 11.07 1.08
N ALA A 187 4.49 10.11 1.96
CA ALA A 187 3.63 9.73 3.07
C ALA A 187 4.45 9.39 4.31
N ARG A 188 3.82 9.46 5.48
CA ARG A 188 4.37 8.98 6.75
C ARG A 188 3.33 8.16 7.49
N LEU A 189 3.72 7.03 8.05
CA LEU A 189 2.91 6.24 8.96
C LEU A 189 3.61 6.18 10.32
N THR A 190 2.89 6.47 11.38
CA THR A 190 3.35 6.31 12.75
C THR A 190 2.44 5.32 13.45
N LEU A 191 3.06 4.30 14.06
CA LEU A 191 2.41 3.24 14.81
C LEU A 191 2.91 3.29 16.26
N THR A 192 2.01 3.43 17.24
CA THR A 192 2.37 3.36 18.67
C THR A 192 2.40 1.93 19.19
N SER A 193 1.66 1.03 18.55
CA SER A 193 1.63 -0.40 18.83
C SER A 193 1.79 -1.17 17.53
N PRO A 194 2.26 -2.43 17.58
CA PRO A 194 2.26 -3.27 16.39
C PRO A 194 0.86 -3.37 15.79
N LEU A 195 0.79 -3.38 14.46
CA LEU A 195 -0.46 -3.46 13.70
C LEU A 195 -0.64 -4.87 13.12
N GLY A 196 -1.88 -5.38 13.08
CA GLY A 196 -2.13 -6.80 12.75
C GLY A 196 -1.55 -7.74 13.81
N ASN A 197 -1.49 -9.05 13.53
CA ASN A 197 -0.92 -10.07 14.43
C ASN A 197 0.63 -9.94 14.57
N GLY A 198 1.17 -8.75 14.87
CA GLY A 198 2.60 -8.43 14.74
C GLY A 198 3.03 -8.19 13.28
N GLY A 199 2.09 -7.75 12.44
CA GLY A 199 2.25 -7.55 11.00
C GLY A 199 2.84 -6.19 10.61
N LEU A 200 3.13 -5.28 11.54
CA LEU A 200 3.96 -4.09 11.33
C LEU A 200 4.42 -3.63 12.71
N ALA A 201 5.73 -3.44 12.93
CA ALA A 201 6.24 -2.99 14.22
C ALA A 201 5.71 -1.60 14.59
N ALA A 202 5.72 -1.29 15.88
CA ALA A 202 5.59 0.09 16.32
C ALA A 202 6.79 0.91 15.80
N GLY A 203 6.55 2.16 15.41
CA GLY A 203 7.57 3.03 14.85
C GLY A 203 7.03 4.06 13.88
N SER A 204 7.93 4.92 13.39
CA SER A 204 7.63 5.88 12.31
C SER A 204 8.26 5.42 11.01
N TYR A 205 7.48 5.50 9.94
CA TYR A 205 7.83 5.03 8.62
C TYR A 205 7.56 6.12 7.59
N ARG A 206 8.43 6.24 6.58
CA ARG A 206 8.34 7.17 5.46
C ARG A 206 8.15 6.41 4.15
N LEU A 207 7.23 6.89 3.31
CA LEU A 207 7.16 6.54 1.91
C LEU A 207 8.08 7.46 1.09
N GLU A 208 9.09 6.89 0.46
CA GLU A 208 10.05 7.58 -0.41
C GLU A 208 10.20 6.87 -1.76
N ARG A 209 10.65 7.61 -2.78
CA ARG A 209 11.06 7.02 -4.05
C ARG A 209 12.56 6.78 -4.08
N ARG A 210 12.98 5.59 -4.53
CA ARG A 210 14.37 5.33 -4.93
C ARG A 210 14.37 4.67 -6.31
N GLY A 211 15.00 5.35 -7.27
CA GLY A 211 14.91 4.97 -8.68
C GLY A 211 13.45 5.01 -9.14
N GLU A 212 12.97 3.92 -9.75
CA GLU A 212 11.58 3.79 -10.19
C GLU A 212 10.63 3.24 -9.12
N ASN A 213 11.14 2.89 -7.93
CA ASN A 213 10.37 2.15 -6.93
C ASN A 213 10.00 3.01 -5.72
N LEU A 214 8.90 2.63 -5.06
CA LEU A 214 8.45 3.21 -3.79
C LEU A 214 8.84 2.34 -2.61
N TRP A 215 9.22 3.02 -1.53
CA TRP A 215 9.85 2.44 -0.35
C TRP A 215 9.14 2.91 0.90
N PHE A 216 8.65 1.96 1.70
CA PHE A 216 8.22 2.23 3.07
C PHE A 216 9.37 1.90 4.04
N ARG A 217 9.97 2.93 4.65
CA ARG A 217 11.22 2.81 5.41
C ARG A 217 11.07 3.40 6.82
N PRO A 218 11.57 2.75 7.88
CA PRO A 218 11.64 3.35 9.21
C PRO A 218 12.43 4.67 9.22
N GLU A 219 11.93 5.71 9.88
CA GLU A 219 12.59 7.02 9.93
C GLU A 219 13.92 7.00 10.72
N GLU A 220 14.08 6.08 11.67
CA GLU A 220 15.30 5.94 12.49
C GLU A 220 16.45 5.22 11.77
N ALA A 221 16.23 4.66 10.57
CA ALA A 221 17.22 3.83 9.87
C ALA A 221 18.27 4.62 9.05
N ASP A 222 18.44 5.93 9.27
CA ASP A 222 19.38 6.78 8.53
C ASP A 222 20.83 6.31 8.71
N GLY A 223 21.43 5.81 7.61
CA GLY A 223 22.78 5.26 7.56
C GLY A 223 22.90 3.73 7.45
N ALA A 224 21.82 2.96 7.59
CA ALA A 224 21.88 1.50 7.42
C ALA A 224 22.04 1.12 5.93
N SER A 225 23.14 0.42 5.60
CA SER A 225 23.34 -0.20 4.28
C SER A 225 22.22 -1.21 4.04
N VAL A 226 21.49 -1.02 2.94
CA VAL A 226 20.37 -1.88 2.62
C VAL A 226 20.92 -3.18 2.02
N PRO A 227 20.59 -4.36 2.57
CA PRO A 227 21.09 -5.62 2.03
C PRO A 227 20.52 -5.83 0.62
N ALA A 228 21.40 -6.22 -0.30
CA ALA A 228 20.98 -6.61 -1.64
C ALA A 228 19.96 -7.74 -1.51
N LEU A 229 18.78 -7.57 -2.13
CA LEU A 229 17.88 -8.70 -2.33
C LEU A 229 18.67 -9.80 -3.08
N PRO A 230 18.37 -11.09 -2.85
CA PRO A 230 18.92 -12.13 -3.70
C PRO A 230 18.69 -11.73 -5.16
N ARG A 231 19.63 -12.06 -6.05
CA ARG A 231 19.44 -11.83 -7.49
C ARG A 231 18.26 -12.69 -7.92
N LEU A 232 17.05 -12.14 -7.81
CA LEU A 232 15.83 -12.81 -8.23
C LEU A 232 15.81 -12.74 -9.75
N GLY A 233 16.58 -13.63 -10.37
CA GLY A 233 16.59 -13.82 -11.81
C GLY A 233 15.30 -14.50 -12.20
N ARG A 234 14.29 -13.70 -12.55
CA ARG A 234 13.18 -14.03 -13.47
C ARG A 234 12.25 -12.83 -13.56
N GLU A 235 12.06 -12.32 -14.77
CA GLU A 235 11.11 -11.26 -15.19
C GLU A 235 9.62 -11.59 -14.89
N ARG A 236 9.40 -12.69 -14.16
CA ARG A 236 8.16 -13.34 -13.80
C ARG A 236 7.86 -13.22 -12.31
N LEU A 237 8.73 -12.71 -11.45
CA LEU A 237 8.43 -12.59 -10.02
C LEU A 237 7.28 -11.61 -9.78
N ALA A 238 6.26 -12.02 -9.02
CA ALA A 238 5.11 -11.18 -8.63
C ALA A 238 5.12 -10.82 -7.13
N LEU A 239 5.64 -11.70 -6.27
CA LEU A 239 5.73 -11.46 -4.83
C LEU A 239 6.85 -12.32 -4.23
N PHE A 240 7.62 -11.74 -3.32
CA PHE A 240 8.60 -12.40 -2.48
C PHE A 240 8.40 -11.91 -1.05
N ALA A 241 8.31 -12.82 -0.10
CA ALA A 241 8.34 -12.51 1.32
C ALA A 241 9.33 -13.44 2.01
N GLY A 242 10.17 -12.90 2.88
CA GLY A 242 11.27 -13.61 3.50
C GLY A 242 11.45 -13.19 4.95
N GLU A 243 11.77 -14.15 5.81
CA GLU A 243 12.02 -13.90 7.23
C GLU A 243 13.08 -14.87 7.76
N ARG A 244 14.03 -14.33 8.51
CA ARG A 244 14.99 -15.10 9.30
C ARG A 244 14.67 -14.98 10.78
N GLY A 245 14.38 -16.11 11.42
CA GLY A 245 14.12 -16.20 12.86
C GLY A 245 15.08 -17.16 13.56
N PRO A 246 14.93 -17.35 14.89
CA PRO A 246 15.76 -18.27 15.68
C PRO A 246 15.60 -19.73 15.25
N GLU A 247 14.43 -20.10 14.71
CA GLU A 247 14.12 -21.46 14.24
C GLU A 247 14.62 -21.76 12.82
N GLY A 248 15.10 -20.74 12.09
CA GLY A 248 15.55 -20.86 10.71
C GLY A 248 15.02 -19.77 9.80
N THR A 249 15.18 -19.97 8.49
CA THR A 249 14.78 -19.00 7.46
C THR A 249 13.59 -19.52 6.68
N ARG A 250 12.62 -18.64 6.40
CA ARG A 250 11.42 -18.96 5.62
C ARG A 250 11.21 -17.94 4.51
N ALA A 251 10.70 -18.39 3.37
CA ALA A 251 10.26 -17.50 2.31
C ALA A 251 8.99 -17.99 1.60
N PHE A 252 8.25 -17.06 1.03
CA PHE A 252 7.09 -17.26 0.17
C PHE A 252 7.35 -16.54 -1.14
N VAL A 253 7.13 -17.23 -2.25
CA VAL A 253 7.42 -16.69 -3.57
C VAL A 253 6.26 -16.99 -4.51
N LEU A 254 5.90 -15.97 -5.28
CA LEU A 254 4.87 -16.04 -6.30
C LEU A 254 5.47 -15.60 -7.63
N TRP A 255 5.32 -16.44 -8.64
CA TRP A 255 5.70 -16.15 -10.01
C TRP A 255 4.46 -16.01 -10.90
N ARG A 256 4.60 -15.17 -11.91
CA ARG A 256 3.72 -14.95 -13.05
C ARG A 256 4.16 -15.85 -14.18
N GLU A 257 3.36 -16.85 -14.52
CA GLU A 257 3.55 -17.58 -15.78
C GLU A 257 2.74 -16.92 -16.92
N GLU A 258 3.29 -16.84 -18.13
CA GLU A 258 2.49 -16.45 -19.31
C GLU A 258 1.53 -17.60 -19.65
N GLY A 259 0.23 -17.33 -19.63
CA GLY A 259 -0.81 -18.24 -20.17
C GLY A 259 -1.25 -19.39 -19.26
N ASP A 260 -0.63 -19.59 -18.09
CA ASP A 260 -0.92 -20.67 -17.14
C ASP A 260 -1.13 -20.13 -15.71
N VAL A 261 -1.64 -20.99 -14.82
CA VAL A 261 -1.91 -20.66 -13.39
C VAL A 261 -0.63 -20.11 -12.73
N PRO A 262 -0.70 -19.08 -11.85
CA PRO A 262 0.44 -18.67 -11.04
C PRO A 262 1.16 -19.84 -10.39
N ASP A 263 2.47 -19.81 -10.55
CA ASP A 263 3.34 -20.71 -9.84
C ASP A 263 3.66 -20.10 -8.48
N VAL A 264 3.39 -20.87 -7.42
CA VAL A 264 3.65 -20.48 -6.04
C VAL A 264 4.63 -21.49 -5.47
N ALA A 265 5.58 -21.02 -4.69
CA ALA A 265 6.35 -21.89 -3.82
C ALA A 265 6.60 -21.27 -2.44
N THR A 266 6.66 -22.13 -1.44
CA THR A 266 7.14 -21.82 -0.10
C THR A 266 8.49 -22.46 0.12
N LEU A 267 9.34 -21.80 0.90
CA LEU A 267 10.71 -22.20 1.21
C LEU A 267 10.94 -22.22 2.71
N GLY A 268 11.69 -23.21 3.18
CA GLY A 268 12.19 -23.29 4.55
C GLY A 268 13.63 -23.80 4.60
N ALA A 269 14.46 -23.20 5.45
CA ALA A 269 15.81 -23.64 5.77
C ALA A 269 15.89 -24.13 7.21
N GLY A 270 16.73 -25.13 7.46
CA GLY A 270 16.84 -25.79 8.77
C GLY A 270 15.59 -26.62 9.09
N ASP A 271 15.14 -26.57 10.35
CA ASP A 271 14.00 -27.37 10.82
C ASP A 271 12.63 -26.81 10.39
N VAL A 272 12.60 -25.63 9.74
CA VAL A 272 11.36 -25.00 9.26
C VAL A 272 10.80 -25.70 8.02
N ALA A 273 9.58 -26.23 8.13
CA ALA A 273 8.86 -26.83 7.01
C ALA A 273 8.23 -25.76 6.09
N PRO A 274 8.17 -25.99 4.76
CA PRO A 274 7.43 -25.14 3.84
C PRO A 274 5.93 -25.08 4.21
N ARG A 275 5.30 -23.91 4.05
CA ARG A 275 3.88 -23.72 4.37
C ARG A 275 2.95 -24.24 3.28
N SER A 276 1.67 -24.40 3.64
CA SER A 276 0.59 -24.69 2.71
C SER A 276 0.48 -23.62 1.62
N LEU A 277 0.13 -24.06 0.42
CA LEU A 277 0.03 -23.19 -0.74
C LEU A 277 -1.39 -22.64 -0.91
N PRO A 278 -1.57 -21.46 -1.50
CA PRO A 278 -2.88 -20.90 -1.80
C PRO A 278 -3.66 -21.85 -2.72
N GLY A 279 -4.87 -22.27 -2.32
CA GLY A 279 -5.74 -23.11 -3.17
C GLY A 279 -5.34 -24.59 -3.25
N GLU A 280 -4.44 -25.06 -2.39
CA GLU A 280 -3.87 -26.42 -2.44
C GLU A 280 -4.92 -27.52 -2.45
N ALA A 281 -5.97 -27.38 -1.64
CA ALA A 281 -7.07 -28.35 -1.59
C ALA A 281 -7.81 -28.46 -2.93
N LEU A 282 -8.03 -27.34 -3.62
CA LEU A 282 -8.75 -27.30 -4.89
C LEU A 282 -7.87 -27.82 -6.04
N LEU A 283 -6.60 -27.42 -6.08
CA LEU A 283 -5.66 -27.87 -7.11
C LEU A 283 -5.35 -29.37 -6.97
N ARG A 284 -5.30 -29.88 -5.74
CA ARG A 284 -5.22 -31.33 -5.48
C ARG A 284 -6.42 -32.09 -6.04
N LEU A 285 -7.64 -31.55 -5.89
CA LEU A 285 -8.85 -32.14 -6.47
C LEU A 285 -8.84 -32.06 -8.01
N GLY A 286 -8.22 -31.03 -8.58
CA GLY A 286 -8.00 -30.85 -10.01
C GLY A 286 -6.82 -31.64 -10.60
N GLY A 287 -6.21 -32.57 -9.85
CA GLY A 287 -5.11 -33.41 -10.33
C GLY A 287 -3.74 -32.72 -10.41
N ARG A 288 -3.58 -31.54 -9.80
CA ARG A 288 -2.32 -30.80 -9.68
C ARG A 288 -1.87 -30.74 -8.21
N PRO A 289 -1.38 -31.85 -7.62
CA PRO A 289 -0.89 -31.86 -6.24
C PRO A 289 0.40 -31.04 -6.11
N ALA A 290 0.60 -30.40 -4.95
CA ALA A 290 1.85 -29.76 -4.62
C ALA A 290 3.01 -30.77 -4.60
N ARG A 291 4.15 -30.36 -5.12
CA ARG A 291 5.43 -31.08 -5.07
C ARG A 291 6.29 -30.47 -3.98
N GLU A 292 7.09 -31.31 -3.33
CA GLU A 292 8.06 -30.89 -2.33
C GLU A 292 9.41 -31.49 -2.68
N GLU A 293 10.44 -30.65 -2.73
CA GLU A 293 11.82 -31.06 -3.00
C GLU A 293 12.75 -30.39 -1.99
N ALA A 294 13.89 -31.03 -1.74
CA ALA A 294 14.90 -30.55 -0.81
C ALA A 294 16.27 -30.53 -1.49
N ALA A 295 16.98 -29.40 -1.38
CA ALA A 295 18.33 -29.25 -1.90
C ALA A 295 19.12 -28.24 -1.04
N GLY A 296 20.40 -28.54 -0.75
CA GLY A 296 21.31 -27.61 -0.10
C GLY A 296 20.89 -27.11 1.30
N GLY A 297 20.17 -27.94 2.08
CA GLY A 297 19.64 -27.54 3.40
C GLY A 297 18.32 -26.76 3.37
N TRP A 298 17.77 -26.56 2.17
CA TRP A 298 16.48 -25.92 1.92
C TRP A 298 15.43 -26.93 1.48
N ARG A 299 14.20 -26.70 1.89
CA ARG A 299 12.99 -27.41 1.42
C ARG A 299 12.11 -26.41 0.69
N ALA A 300 11.62 -26.78 -0.48
CA ALA A 300 10.68 -25.99 -1.25
C ALA A 300 9.44 -26.80 -1.60
N ARG A 301 8.26 -26.18 -1.50
CA ARG A 301 6.98 -26.78 -1.85
C ARG A 301 6.25 -25.89 -2.85
N GLY A 302 5.82 -26.42 -3.99
CA GLY A 302 5.20 -25.64 -5.08
C GLY A 302 4.29 -26.46 -5.99
N TYR A 303 3.60 -25.83 -6.93
CA TYR A 303 2.67 -26.51 -7.85
C TYR A 303 3.32 -27.05 -9.13
N SER A 304 4.47 -26.51 -9.52
CA SER A 304 5.25 -26.95 -10.67
C SER A 304 6.69 -27.28 -10.26
N GLY A 305 7.34 -28.15 -11.04
CA GLY A 305 8.77 -28.46 -10.82
C GLY A 305 9.67 -27.24 -11.08
N THR A 306 9.25 -26.35 -11.97
CA THR A 306 9.93 -25.06 -12.21
C THR A 306 9.86 -24.19 -10.97
N ALA A 307 8.67 -23.89 -10.43
CA ALA A 307 8.51 -23.08 -9.22
C ALA A 307 9.34 -23.59 -8.03
N VAL A 308 9.41 -24.91 -7.86
CA VAL A 308 10.20 -25.56 -6.81
C VAL A 308 11.70 -25.41 -7.04
N ALA A 309 12.19 -25.64 -8.26
CA ALA A 309 13.60 -25.43 -8.59
C ALA A 309 14.01 -23.95 -8.47
N ASP A 310 13.14 -23.04 -8.90
CA ASP A 310 13.29 -21.60 -8.81
C ASP A 310 13.38 -21.13 -7.36
N ALA A 311 12.49 -21.65 -6.52
CA ALA A 311 12.52 -21.47 -5.08
C ALA A 311 13.86 -21.91 -4.51
N LEU A 312 14.30 -23.15 -4.77
CA LEU A 312 15.52 -23.70 -4.19
C LEU A 312 16.77 -22.91 -4.60
N ALA A 313 16.87 -22.51 -5.88
CA ALA A 313 17.93 -21.64 -6.35
C ALA A 313 17.90 -20.28 -5.62
N LEU A 314 16.71 -19.73 -5.41
CA LEU A 314 16.54 -18.50 -4.66
C LEU A 314 16.95 -18.64 -3.19
N GLY A 315 16.63 -19.75 -2.53
CA GLY A 315 16.98 -20.00 -1.13
C GLY A 315 18.49 -19.93 -0.89
N ALA A 316 19.27 -20.55 -1.78
CA ALA A 316 20.73 -20.51 -1.74
C ALA A 316 21.29 -19.08 -1.87
N ASP A 317 20.73 -18.27 -2.77
CA ASP A 317 21.12 -16.86 -2.94
C ASP A 317 20.62 -15.98 -1.79
N ALA A 318 19.43 -16.29 -1.26
CA ALA A 318 18.77 -15.51 -0.23
C ALA A 318 19.46 -15.66 1.12
N GLU A 319 20.11 -16.78 1.41
CA GLU A 319 20.83 -16.98 2.67
C GLU A 319 21.94 -15.95 2.88
N ALA A 320 22.67 -15.60 1.83
CA ALA A 320 23.68 -14.55 1.86
C ALA A 320 23.05 -13.16 2.11
N SER A 321 21.91 -12.87 1.47
CA SER A 321 21.15 -11.63 1.67
C SER A 321 20.54 -11.53 3.08
N PHE A 322 20.00 -12.64 3.61
CA PHE A 322 19.47 -12.73 4.96
C PHE A 322 20.58 -12.79 6.04
N ALA A 323 21.82 -13.14 5.69
CA ALA A 323 22.96 -13.02 6.58
C ALA A 323 23.49 -11.58 6.65
N ALA A 324 23.51 -10.86 5.52
CA ALA A 324 23.85 -9.43 5.46
C ALA A 324 22.86 -8.54 6.25
N LEU A 325 21.66 -9.06 6.48
CA LEU A 325 20.63 -8.51 7.36
C LEU A 325 21.01 -8.47 8.86
N GLY A 326 22.07 -9.19 9.25
CA GLY A 326 22.59 -9.24 10.62
C GLY A 326 21.93 -10.31 11.51
N ALA A 327 22.53 -10.53 12.69
CA ALA A 327 22.14 -11.58 13.64
C ALA A 327 20.75 -11.39 14.29
N ALA A 328 20.13 -10.21 14.14
CA ALA A 328 18.89 -9.83 14.84
C ALA A 328 17.59 -10.34 14.16
N GLY A 329 17.70 -11.13 13.10
CA GLY A 329 16.54 -11.50 12.27
C GLY A 329 16.20 -10.35 11.33
N GLY A 330 16.14 -10.69 10.04
CA GLY A 330 15.81 -9.74 8.99
C GLY A 330 14.61 -10.23 8.21
N ARG A 331 13.74 -9.29 7.86
CA ARG A 331 12.48 -9.56 7.15
C ARG A 331 12.37 -8.68 5.92
N VAL A 332 11.78 -9.21 4.87
CA VAL A 332 11.73 -8.59 3.55
C VAL A 332 10.42 -8.95 2.87
N ILE A 333 9.68 -7.97 2.35
CA ILE A 333 8.59 -8.24 1.40
C ILE A 333 8.81 -7.36 0.16
N TRP A 334 8.76 -8.01 -1.00
CA TRP A 334 8.77 -7.38 -2.30
C TRP A 334 7.54 -7.81 -3.08
N ALA A 335 6.80 -6.90 -3.68
CA ALA A 335 5.59 -7.23 -4.43
C ALA A 335 5.54 -6.38 -5.71
N ASP A 336 5.13 -6.94 -6.84
CA ASP A 336 4.69 -6.17 -8.01
C ASP A 336 3.16 -6.05 -7.97
N PRO A 337 2.62 -4.85 -7.67
CA PRO A 337 1.19 -4.63 -7.54
C PRO A 337 0.37 -4.92 -8.78
N ALA A 338 0.93 -4.57 -9.96
CA ALA A 338 0.26 -4.75 -11.23
C ALA A 338 0.31 -6.21 -11.64
N ALA A 339 1.42 -6.92 -11.37
CA ALA A 339 1.46 -8.37 -11.54
C ALA A 339 0.45 -9.07 -10.63
N LEU A 340 0.40 -8.73 -9.34
CA LEU A 340 -0.54 -9.33 -8.39
C LEU A 340 -2.01 -9.06 -8.71
N ALA A 341 -2.35 -7.85 -9.16
CA ALA A 341 -3.71 -7.52 -9.57
C ALA A 341 -4.15 -8.32 -10.82
N ARG A 342 -3.26 -8.44 -11.82
CA ARG A 342 -3.50 -9.29 -13.00
C ARG A 342 -3.68 -10.75 -12.59
N LEU A 343 -2.79 -11.23 -11.72
CA LEU A 343 -2.82 -12.60 -11.21
C LEU A 343 -4.12 -12.95 -10.50
N ALA A 344 -4.61 -12.05 -9.63
CA ALA A 344 -5.89 -12.23 -8.94
C ALA A 344 -7.06 -12.31 -9.93
N GLY A 345 -7.02 -11.50 -11.00
CA GLY A 345 -7.99 -11.55 -12.10
C GLY A 345 -7.93 -12.86 -12.89
N GLU A 346 -6.73 -13.30 -13.26
CA GLU A 346 -6.49 -14.56 -14.00
C GLU A 346 -6.96 -15.78 -13.19
N LEU A 347 -6.60 -15.85 -11.91
CA LEU A 347 -7.07 -16.90 -10.99
C LEU A 347 -8.58 -16.93 -10.88
N ALA A 348 -9.22 -15.78 -10.70
CA ALA A 348 -10.67 -15.70 -10.63
C ALA A 348 -11.34 -16.22 -11.90
N ASN A 349 -10.84 -15.83 -13.08
CA ASN A 349 -11.38 -16.28 -14.36
C ASN A 349 -11.22 -17.80 -14.55
N LEU A 350 -10.08 -18.36 -14.12
CA LEU A 350 -9.87 -19.79 -14.10
C LEU A 350 -10.90 -20.49 -13.20
N PHE A 351 -11.12 -20.01 -11.98
CA PHE A 351 -12.12 -20.61 -11.09
C PHE A 351 -13.56 -20.47 -11.62
N GLU A 352 -13.91 -19.39 -12.33
CA GLU A 352 -15.22 -19.30 -13.01
C GLU A 352 -15.38 -20.32 -14.14
N SER A 353 -14.27 -20.75 -14.75
CA SER A 353 -14.28 -21.77 -15.81
C SER A 353 -14.40 -23.21 -15.30
N LEU A 354 -14.11 -23.45 -14.01
CA LEU A 354 -14.16 -24.79 -13.41
C LEU A 354 -15.59 -25.11 -12.93
N PRO A 355 -16.21 -26.22 -13.39
CA PRO A 355 -17.60 -26.56 -13.03
C PRO A 355 -17.82 -26.79 -11.53
N ILE A 356 -16.73 -27.12 -10.80
CA ILE A 356 -16.73 -27.50 -9.39
C ILE A 356 -16.47 -26.28 -8.49
N ALA A 357 -15.78 -25.26 -8.99
CA ALA A 357 -15.53 -24.03 -8.24
C ALA A 357 -16.72 -23.07 -8.45
N GLY A 358 -17.56 -22.92 -7.43
CA GLY A 358 -18.71 -22.03 -7.52
C GLY A 358 -18.31 -20.56 -7.74
N ARG A 359 -19.24 -19.74 -8.27
CA ARG A 359 -19.06 -18.27 -8.44
C ARG A 359 -18.58 -17.54 -7.18
N GLN A 360 -18.87 -18.08 -5.99
CA GLN A 360 -18.39 -17.54 -4.71
C GLN A 360 -16.88 -17.71 -4.52
N GLU A 361 -16.32 -18.84 -4.94
CA GLU A 361 -14.90 -19.14 -4.87
C GLU A 361 -14.13 -18.18 -5.80
N ALA A 362 -14.58 -18.02 -7.04
CA ALA A 362 -14.00 -17.06 -7.97
C ALA A 362 -14.05 -15.62 -7.46
N LYS A 363 -15.16 -15.21 -6.82
CA LYS A 363 -15.27 -13.89 -6.20
C LYS A 363 -14.27 -13.71 -5.05
N ARG A 364 -13.98 -14.77 -4.28
CA ARG A 364 -12.97 -14.78 -3.23
C ARG A 364 -11.56 -14.62 -3.79
N TRP A 365 -11.25 -15.21 -4.94
CA TRP A 365 -9.94 -15.10 -5.57
C TRP A 365 -9.70 -13.80 -6.35
N ARG A 366 -10.77 -13.10 -6.78
CA ARG A 366 -10.67 -11.69 -7.22
C ARG A 366 -10.21 -10.77 -6.09
N ASP A 367 -10.44 -11.16 -4.83
CA ASP A 367 -10.00 -10.39 -3.69
C ASP A 367 -8.49 -10.54 -3.52
N LEU A 368 -7.75 -9.45 -3.76
CA LEU A 368 -6.31 -9.37 -3.59
C LEU A 368 -5.85 -9.75 -2.17
N ALA A 369 -6.70 -9.57 -1.15
CA ALA A 369 -6.40 -10.02 0.21
C ALA A 369 -6.34 -11.55 0.33
N THR A 370 -7.07 -12.29 -0.50
CA THR A 370 -6.98 -13.77 -0.56
C THR A 370 -5.63 -14.19 -1.13
N VAL A 371 -5.14 -13.49 -2.16
CA VAL A 371 -3.82 -13.74 -2.77
C VAL A 371 -2.70 -13.39 -1.79
N LEU A 372 -2.87 -12.31 -1.03
CA LEU A 372 -1.90 -11.86 -0.02
C LEU A 372 -2.05 -12.56 1.35
N ALA A 373 -3.11 -13.34 1.58
CA ALA A 373 -3.36 -14.01 2.86
C ALA A 373 -2.18 -14.85 3.39
N PRO A 374 -1.38 -15.55 2.56
CA PRO A 374 -0.19 -16.27 3.04
C PRO A 374 0.85 -15.37 3.70
N LEU A 375 0.88 -14.08 3.36
CA LEU A 375 1.75 -13.08 3.98
C LEU A 375 1.37 -12.80 5.44
N SER A 376 0.14 -13.08 5.85
CA SER A 376 -0.34 -12.79 7.21
C SER A 376 0.43 -13.53 8.32
N GLY A 377 1.09 -14.64 7.98
CA GLY A 377 1.94 -15.36 8.93
C GLY A 377 3.43 -15.09 8.76
N PHE A 378 3.83 -14.16 7.89
CA PHE A 378 5.13 -13.51 7.94
C PHE A 378 4.94 -12.31 8.86
N GLY A 379 5.70 -12.26 9.96
CA GLY A 379 5.64 -11.10 10.85
C GLY A 379 6.14 -9.88 10.09
N GLU A 380 5.45 -8.76 10.21
CA GLU A 380 5.82 -7.45 9.64
C GLU A 380 5.81 -7.30 8.09
N LEU A 381 4.93 -6.43 7.60
CA LEU A 381 4.64 -6.14 6.21
C LEU A 381 5.31 -4.83 5.80
N ALA A 382 6.48 -4.91 5.19
CA ALA A 382 7.03 -3.79 4.41
C ALA A 382 6.85 -4.07 2.92
N ALA A 383 5.84 -3.48 2.30
CA ALA A 383 5.65 -3.62 0.86
C ALA A 383 6.65 -2.75 0.09
N LEU A 384 7.45 -3.37 -0.79
CA LEU A 384 8.10 -2.67 -1.91
C LEU A 384 7.09 -2.65 -3.08
N LEU A 385 6.94 -1.50 -3.74
CA LEU A 385 6.08 -1.35 -4.92
C LEU A 385 6.97 -0.89 -6.10
N PRO A 386 7.23 -1.73 -7.11
CA PRO A 386 8.01 -1.34 -8.27
C PRO A 386 7.20 -0.60 -9.34
N ALA A 387 7.89 0.20 -10.15
CA ALA A 387 7.45 0.61 -11.47
C ALA A 387 8.38 -0.04 -12.52
N GLU A 388 7.87 -1.06 -13.21
CA GLU A 388 8.47 -1.85 -14.29
C GLU A 388 9.76 -2.65 -13.98
N PRO A 389 9.94 -3.84 -14.60
CA PRO A 389 11.14 -4.66 -14.41
C PRO A 389 12.32 -4.04 -15.16
N VAL A 390 13.36 -3.60 -14.43
CA VAL A 390 14.67 -3.30 -15.03
C VAL A 390 15.50 -4.58 -15.02
N ALA A 391 16.04 -4.95 -16.18
CA ALA A 391 16.94 -6.07 -16.32
C ALA A 391 18.21 -5.88 -15.46
N GLY A 392 18.51 -6.87 -14.63
CA GLY A 392 19.85 -7.09 -14.08
C GLY A 392 20.07 -6.73 -12.61
N GLU A 393 19.28 -5.86 -11.98
CA GLU A 393 19.45 -5.50 -10.57
C GLU A 393 18.11 -5.14 -9.91
N LEU A 394 17.72 -5.90 -8.89
CA LEU A 394 16.65 -5.49 -7.98
C LEU A 394 17.23 -4.55 -6.92
N PRO A 395 16.64 -3.37 -6.68
CA PRO A 395 17.15 -2.49 -5.66
C PRO A 395 16.93 -3.10 -4.27
N ALA A 396 18.05 -3.16 -3.54
CA ALA A 396 18.25 -3.68 -2.19
C ALA A 396 17.29 -3.09 -1.15
N GLY A 397 16.58 -3.93 -0.38
CA GLY A 397 15.55 -3.51 0.58
C GLY A 397 15.28 -4.49 1.72
N CYS A 398 15.91 -4.31 2.88
CA CYS A 398 15.53 -5.06 4.09
C CYS A 398 15.16 -4.17 5.26
N LEU A 399 14.21 -4.67 6.07
CA LEU A 399 13.94 -4.18 7.41
C LEU A 399 14.93 -4.82 8.38
N ARG A 400 15.59 -3.99 9.19
CA ARG A 400 16.20 -4.42 10.45
C ARG A 400 15.23 -3.99 11.54
N THR A 401 14.65 -4.95 12.25
CA THR A 401 13.94 -4.67 13.51
C THR A 401 14.99 -4.42 14.59
N PRO A 402 14.82 -3.42 15.49
CA PRO A 402 15.56 -3.45 16.75
C PRO A 402 15.21 -4.76 17.48
N ALA A 403 16.19 -5.34 18.18
CA ALA A 403 15.96 -6.52 18.98
C ALA A 403 14.79 -6.25 19.94
N ALA A 404 13.82 -7.16 20.00
CA ALA A 404 12.90 -7.18 21.12
C ALA A 404 13.74 -7.57 22.34
N ASP A 405 13.88 -6.66 23.30
CA ASP A 405 14.40 -6.98 24.63
C ASP A 405 13.43 -7.90 25.40
#